data_AF-A0A259HJY3-F1
#
_entry.id   AF-A0A259HJY3-F1
#
_cell.length_a   1.000
_cell.length_b   1.000
_cell.length_c   1.000
_cell.angle_alpha   90.00
_cell.angle_beta   90.00
_cell.angle_gamma   90.00
#
_symmetry.space_group_name_H-M   'P 1'
#
loop_
_entity.id
_entity.type
_entity.pdbx_description
1 polymer ?
#
loop_
_entity_poly.entity_id
_entity_poly.type
_entity_poly.pdbx_seq_one_letter_code
_entity_poly.pdbx_strand_id
1 'polypeptide(L)'
;MIDRTPTDEADTTALKERERFAQILVLFGRHGLKGLAARLGLGVGGDEPLEDTRPEAIVALLRDIGPVAVKFGQILAMRSDLLEPAWVDALSKLQDRVPPLPFAAVQPLIEEAIGGPIETSFSHFDTEALAAGSIAQAHAATLLDGRDVIVKIRRPGIERIVDADLRLLRRLARVAERRIPEIARLKPDELLRHFAESLAREMDLSAEARASDAIGEYLKDFGVRTARFDWELSGRRVNIQERLRGFPASDLEAARRSDLDLAALASTYAQAILRMIIINGHFHADPHPGNVFFLEDGTLGLIDFGAVGTLLPRRREELVRLGLAIASEDTGGVVDILMLWAGDPDVDRVRLEEAMAELIDRFSNVLLDQIDLADIFQMVFAILRDFHLA
;
A
#
# COMPACT_ATOMS: atom_id res chain seq x y z
N MET A 1 35.24 -24.70 -6.45
CA MET A 1 33.84 -24.57 -6.90
C MET A 1 33.11 -25.82 -6.45
N ILE A 2 32.42 -25.76 -5.31
CA ILE A 2 31.57 -26.86 -4.85
C ILE A 2 30.24 -26.67 -5.58
N ASP A 3 30.00 -27.55 -6.53
CA ASP A 3 28.77 -27.65 -7.30
C ASP A 3 27.64 -28.04 -6.35
N ARG A 4 26.77 -27.07 -5.99
CA ARG A 4 25.57 -27.35 -5.19
C ARG A 4 24.50 -27.86 -6.13
N THR A 5 24.22 -29.16 -6.04
CA THR A 5 23.13 -29.81 -6.80
C THR A 5 21.75 -29.23 -6.43
N PRO A 6 20.78 -29.19 -7.36
CA PRO A 6 19.43 -28.64 -7.13
C PRO A 6 18.67 -29.24 -5.93
N THR A 7 19.01 -30.47 -5.54
CA THR A 7 18.47 -31.18 -4.37
C THR A 7 18.88 -30.57 -3.03
N ASP A 8 20.07 -29.98 -2.95
CA ASP A 8 20.62 -29.41 -1.70
C ASP A 8 19.95 -28.07 -1.34
N GLU A 9 19.56 -27.29 -2.35
CA GLU A 9 18.77 -26.06 -2.17
C GLU A 9 17.31 -26.34 -1.81
N ALA A 10 16.73 -27.42 -2.36
CA ALA A 10 15.36 -27.83 -2.03
C ALA A 10 15.25 -28.32 -0.58
N ASP A 11 16.20 -29.13 -0.11
CA ASP A 11 16.20 -29.64 1.27
C ASP A 11 16.50 -28.54 2.30
N THR A 12 17.41 -27.61 2.00
CA THR A 12 17.63 -26.45 2.88
C THR A 12 16.43 -25.50 2.91
N THR A 13 15.67 -25.39 1.82
CA THR A 13 14.44 -24.60 1.79
C THR A 13 13.35 -25.26 2.63
N ALA A 14 13.13 -26.56 2.49
CA ALA A 14 12.15 -27.30 3.27
C ALA A 14 12.43 -27.31 4.78
N LEU A 15 13.71 -27.40 5.18
CA LEU A 15 14.11 -27.33 6.59
C LEU A 15 13.81 -25.95 7.19
N LYS A 16 14.17 -24.88 6.47
CA LYS A 16 13.90 -23.49 6.88
C LYS A 16 12.40 -23.18 6.93
N GLU A 17 11.60 -23.76 6.05
CA GLU A 17 10.14 -23.64 6.08
C GLU A 17 9.54 -24.28 7.33
N ARG A 18 10.04 -25.45 7.74
CA ARG A 18 9.61 -26.10 8.99
C ARG A 18 9.98 -25.28 10.22
N GLU A 19 11.18 -24.71 10.25
CA GLU A 19 11.63 -23.82 11.33
C GLU A 19 10.77 -22.55 11.41
N ARG A 20 10.52 -21.88 10.28
CA ARG A 20 9.66 -20.70 10.23
C ARG A 20 8.22 -21.01 10.65
N PHE A 21 7.68 -22.14 10.21
CA PHE A 21 6.36 -22.60 10.61
C PHE A 21 6.29 -22.88 12.13
N ALA A 22 7.30 -23.55 12.70
CA ALA A 22 7.37 -23.80 14.14
C ALA A 22 7.48 -22.50 14.96
N GLN A 23 8.28 -21.52 14.50
CA GLN A 23 8.34 -20.20 15.12
C GLN A 23 6.95 -19.56 15.21
N ILE A 24 6.13 -19.74 14.19
CA ILE A 24 4.79 -19.14 14.15
C ILE A 24 3.84 -19.83 15.11
N LEU A 25 3.88 -21.15 15.24
CA LEU A 25 3.12 -21.85 16.28
C LEU A 25 3.42 -21.27 17.67
N VAL A 26 4.69 -20.96 17.95
CA VAL A 26 5.11 -20.30 19.18
C VAL A 26 4.53 -18.88 19.28
N LEU A 27 4.53 -18.11 18.18
CA LEU A 27 3.93 -16.76 18.16
C LEU A 27 2.43 -16.78 18.43
N PHE A 28 1.68 -17.71 17.82
CA PHE A 28 0.25 -17.90 18.12
C PHE A 28 0.03 -18.19 19.60
N GLY A 29 0.82 -19.10 20.19
CA GLY A 29 0.77 -19.41 21.61
C GLY A 29 1.11 -18.22 22.52
N ARG A 30 2.10 -17.41 22.13
CA ARG A 30 2.55 -16.23 22.88
C ARG A 30 1.49 -15.14 22.98
N HIS A 31 0.68 -14.99 21.93
CA HIS A 31 -0.35 -13.95 21.85
C HIS A 31 -1.74 -14.41 22.30
N GLY A 32 -1.83 -15.60 22.93
CA GLY A 32 -3.11 -16.13 23.39
C GLY A 32 -4.03 -16.63 22.27
N LEU A 33 -3.51 -16.78 21.04
CA LEU A 33 -4.28 -17.17 19.85
C LEU A 33 -4.35 -18.70 19.68
N LYS A 34 -4.44 -19.45 20.78
CA LYS A 34 -4.43 -20.93 20.76
C LYS A 34 -5.68 -21.51 20.11
N GLY A 35 -6.87 -20.98 20.41
CA GLY A 35 -8.11 -21.35 19.75
C GLY A 35 -8.09 -21.10 18.23
N LEU A 36 -7.52 -19.96 17.80
CA LEU A 36 -7.33 -19.67 16.37
C LEU A 36 -6.34 -20.66 15.73
N ALA A 37 -5.22 -20.95 16.40
CA ALA A 37 -4.25 -21.95 15.93
C ALA A 37 -4.90 -23.34 15.80
N ALA A 38 -5.69 -23.76 16.79
CA ALA A 38 -6.45 -25.01 16.75
C ALA A 38 -7.39 -25.08 15.54
N ARG A 39 -8.21 -24.05 15.30
CA ARG A 39 -9.10 -23.97 14.13
C ARG A 39 -8.33 -24.00 12.81
N LEU A 40 -7.17 -23.34 12.74
CA LEU A 40 -6.26 -23.40 11.60
C LEU A 40 -5.52 -24.76 11.48
N GLY A 41 -5.75 -25.71 12.37
CA GLY A 41 -5.11 -27.04 12.32
C GLY A 41 -3.62 -27.01 12.68
N LEU A 42 -3.22 -25.98 13.43
CA LEU A 42 -1.87 -25.68 13.86
C LEU A 42 -1.59 -26.10 15.31
N GLY A 43 -2.63 -26.42 16.08
CA GLY A 43 -2.55 -26.80 17.51
C GLY A 43 -3.19 -28.15 17.84
N VAL A 44 -3.01 -28.59 19.09
CA VAL A 44 -3.65 -29.78 19.68
C VAL A 44 -4.76 -29.31 20.62
N GLY A 45 -6.01 -29.64 20.32
CA GLY A 45 -7.20 -29.26 21.12
C GLY A 45 -8.29 -28.63 20.25
N GLY A 46 -9.53 -29.10 20.38
CA GLY A 46 -10.71 -28.60 19.68
C GLY A 46 -11.68 -27.88 20.62
N ASP A 47 -12.46 -26.96 20.05
CA ASP A 47 -13.58 -26.21 20.65
C ASP A 47 -13.28 -25.11 21.70
N GLU A 48 -12.16 -24.39 21.59
CA GLU A 48 -12.06 -23.06 22.23
C GLU A 48 -12.86 -21.99 21.43
N PRO A 49 -13.73 -21.18 22.07
CA PRO A 49 -14.50 -20.12 21.40
C PRO A 49 -13.62 -19.09 20.69
N LEU A 50 -14.11 -18.50 19.59
CA LEU A 50 -13.47 -17.37 18.89
C LEU A 50 -13.37 -16.09 19.74
N GLU A 51 -14.05 -16.04 20.89
CA GLU A 51 -14.19 -14.86 21.76
C GLU A 51 -12.85 -14.28 22.25
N ASP A 52 -11.75 -15.03 22.16
CA ASP A 52 -10.41 -14.57 22.59
C ASP A 52 -9.53 -14.00 21.45
N THR A 53 -10.04 -13.93 20.21
CA THR A 53 -9.30 -13.35 19.08
C THR A 53 -9.45 -11.83 19.06
N ARG A 54 -8.89 -11.16 20.07
CA ARG A 54 -8.89 -9.69 20.15
C ARG A 54 -8.10 -9.09 18.98
N PRO A 55 -8.58 -8.02 18.32
CA PRO A 55 -7.85 -7.35 17.23
C PRO A 55 -6.41 -6.98 17.61
N GLU A 56 -6.17 -6.60 18.87
CA GLU A 56 -4.84 -6.28 19.39
C GLU A 56 -3.88 -7.47 19.39
N ALA A 57 -4.39 -8.69 19.65
CA ALA A 57 -3.56 -9.90 19.63
C ALA A 57 -3.13 -10.25 18.20
N ILE A 58 -4.00 -10.02 17.21
CA ILE A 58 -3.64 -10.17 15.78
C ILE A 58 -2.62 -9.11 15.37
N VAL A 59 -2.80 -7.84 15.77
CA VAL A 59 -1.80 -6.79 15.49
C VAL A 59 -0.43 -7.14 16.07
N ALA A 60 -0.38 -7.65 17.30
CA ALA A 60 0.86 -8.11 17.91
C ALA A 60 1.48 -9.29 17.14
N LEU A 61 0.66 -10.28 16.75
CA LEU A 61 1.09 -11.40 15.92
C LEU A 61 1.68 -10.93 14.58
N LEU A 62 1.01 -10.02 13.86
CA LEU A 62 1.47 -9.50 12.57
C LEU A 62 2.81 -8.77 12.71
N ARG A 63 3.01 -8.00 13.78
CA ARG A 63 4.30 -7.35 14.08
C ARG A 63 5.44 -8.35 14.25
N ASP A 64 5.16 -9.47 14.90
CA ASP A 64 6.17 -10.49 15.19
C ASP A 64 6.42 -11.48 14.05
N ILE A 65 5.43 -11.68 13.18
CA ILE A 65 5.64 -12.36 11.91
C ILE A 65 6.63 -11.54 11.09
N GLY A 66 6.42 -10.23 10.98
CA GLY A 66 7.40 -9.30 10.42
C GLY A 66 6.83 -8.35 9.38
N PRO A 67 7.70 -7.65 8.63
CA PRO A 67 7.32 -6.51 7.79
C PRO A 67 6.24 -6.82 6.75
N VAL A 68 6.27 -8.02 6.14
CA VAL A 68 5.26 -8.42 5.15
C VAL A 68 3.88 -8.55 5.77
N ALA A 69 3.78 -9.12 6.98
CA ALA A 69 2.53 -9.28 7.69
C ALA A 69 2.01 -7.93 8.22
N VAL A 70 2.90 -7.04 8.68
CA VAL A 70 2.57 -5.66 9.04
C VAL A 70 1.94 -4.94 7.84
N LYS A 71 2.59 -4.99 6.67
CA LYS A 71 2.09 -4.33 5.46
C LYS A 71 0.78 -4.92 4.96
N PHE A 72 0.64 -6.25 5.01
CA PHE A 72 -0.65 -6.88 4.71
C PHE A 72 -1.75 -6.40 5.67
N GLY A 73 -1.46 -6.30 6.96
CA GLY A 73 -2.39 -5.75 7.95
C GLY A 73 -2.78 -4.30 7.68
N GLN A 74 -1.86 -3.46 7.19
CA GLN A 74 -2.17 -2.08 6.76
C GLN A 74 -3.12 -2.06 5.56
N ILE A 75 -2.92 -2.93 4.57
CA ILE A 75 -3.85 -3.06 3.43
C ILE A 75 -5.23 -3.52 3.90
N LEU A 76 -5.28 -4.44 4.87
CA LEU A 76 -6.54 -4.85 5.49
C LEU A 76 -7.20 -3.71 6.27
N ALA A 77 -6.43 -2.84 6.92
CA ALA A 77 -6.97 -1.64 7.59
C ALA A 77 -7.69 -0.71 6.61
N MET A 78 -7.26 -0.67 5.35
CA MET A 78 -7.93 0.11 4.29
C MET A 78 -9.21 -0.55 3.76
N ARG A 79 -9.52 -1.79 4.18
CA ARG A 79 -10.73 -2.54 3.78
C ARG A 79 -11.85 -2.41 4.81
N SER A 80 -12.25 -1.19 5.13
CA SER A 80 -13.39 -0.89 6.01
C SER A 80 -14.74 -1.36 5.45
N ASP A 81 -14.79 -1.63 4.15
CA ASP A 81 -15.87 -2.32 3.45
C ASP A 81 -15.97 -3.82 3.83
N LEU A 82 -14.86 -4.43 4.26
CA LEU A 82 -14.82 -5.85 4.64
C LEU A 82 -14.79 -6.07 6.16
N LEU A 83 -14.13 -5.18 6.91
CA LEU A 83 -13.83 -5.36 8.32
C LEU A 83 -14.71 -4.49 9.22
N GLU A 84 -15.03 -5.00 10.40
CA GLU A 84 -15.70 -4.20 11.44
C GLU A 84 -14.77 -3.11 11.99
N PRO A 85 -15.32 -1.99 12.52
CA PRO A 85 -14.52 -0.85 12.99
C PRO A 85 -13.42 -1.22 13.99
N ALA A 86 -13.69 -2.15 14.92
CA ALA A 86 -12.70 -2.58 15.90
C ALA A 86 -11.44 -3.21 15.26
N TRP A 87 -11.60 -3.89 14.12
CA TRP A 87 -10.48 -4.46 13.37
C TRP A 87 -9.70 -3.39 12.61
N VAL A 88 -10.42 -2.48 11.94
CA VAL A 88 -9.83 -1.34 11.23
C VAL A 88 -9.00 -0.48 12.18
N ASP A 89 -9.56 -0.12 13.34
CA ASP A 89 -8.89 0.69 14.36
C ASP A 89 -7.62 0.02 14.90
N ALA A 90 -7.67 -1.29 15.12
CA ALA A 90 -6.50 -2.03 15.60
C ALA A 90 -5.42 -2.13 14.52
N LEU A 91 -5.78 -2.54 13.30
CA LEU A 91 -4.85 -2.70 12.18
C LEU A 91 -4.24 -1.36 11.73
N SER A 92 -4.97 -0.25 11.85
CA SER A 92 -4.46 1.10 11.56
C SER A 92 -3.30 1.52 12.46
N LYS A 93 -3.10 0.85 13.61
CA LYS A 93 -1.96 1.06 14.52
C LYS A 93 -0.69 0.33 14.04
N LEU A 94 -0.75 -0.42 12.94
CA LEU A 94 0.42 -0.99 12.29
C LEU A 94 1.16 0.13 11.55
N GLN A 95 2.42 0.35 11.93
CA GLN A 95 3.30 1.30 11.26
C GLN A 95 4.50 0.57 10.70
N ASP A 96 4.91 0.95 9.49
CA ASP A 96 6.11 0.41 8.85
C ASP A 96 7.36 1.18 9.32
N ARG A 97 7.61 1.18 10.63
CA ARG A 97 8.80 1.79 11.23
C ARG A 97 9.89 0.75 11.40
N VAL A 98 10.69 0.58 10.35
CA VAL A 98 11.85 -0.32 10.38
C VAL A 98 13.12 0.54 10.55
N PRO A 99 13.97 0.25 11.56
CA PRO A 99 15.21 0.99 11.73
C PRO A 99 16.11 0.84 10.51
N PRO A 100 16.81 1.91 10.06
CA PRO A 100 17.71 1.83 8.92
C PRO A 100 18.81 0.80 9.16
N LEU A 101 19.26 0.16 8.09
CA LEU A 101 20.43 -0.71 8.17
C LEU A 101 21.70 0.16 8.25
N PRO A 102 22.74 -0.29 8.95
CA PRO A 102 24.05 0.36 8.93
C PRO A 102 24.54 0.51 7.49
N PHE A 103 25.17 1.64 7.17
CA PHE A 103 25.67 1.92 5.82
C PHE A 103 26.55 0.81 5.24
N ALA A 104 27.41 0.22 6.08
CA ALA A 104 28.27 -0.91 5.71
C ALA A 104 27.51 -2.13 5.15
N ALA A 105 26.23 -2.31 5.49
CA ALA A 105 25.41 -3.40 4.97
C ALA A 105 24.82 -3.11 3.58
N VAL A 106 24.71 -1.83 3.20
CA VAL A 106 24.10 -1.40 1.92
C VAL A 106 25.11 -0.86 0.92
N GLN A 107 26.26 -0.35 1.37
CA GLN A 107 27.32 0.19 0.53
C GLN A 107 27.72 -0.78 -0.61
N PRO A 108 27.98 -2.08 -0.36
CA PRO A 108 28.36 -2.98 -1.45
C PRO A 108 27.29 -3.12 -2.54
N LEU A 109 26.01 -2.99 -2.18
CA LEU A 109 24.90 -3.07 -3.14
C LEU A 109 24.80 -1.80 -3.99
N ILE A 110 25.13 -0.64 -3.41
CA ILE A 110 25.21 0.62 -4.15
C ILE A 110 26.35 0.55 -5.14
N GLU A 111 27.55 0.17 -4.67
CA GLU A 111 28.76 0.08 -5.48
C GLU A 111 28.63 -0.93 -6.62
N GLU A 112 28.00 -2.09 -6.36
CA GLU A 112 27.65 -3.07 -7.39
C GLU A 112 26.72 -2.46 -8.45
N ALA A 113 25.71 -1.69 -8.05
CA ALA A 113 24.73 -1.11 -8.95
C ALA A 113 25.30 0.01 -9.83
N ILE A 114 26.18 0.86 -9.28
CA ILE A 114 26.82 1.96 -10.03
C ILE A 114 28.09 1.53 -10.77
N GLY A 115 28.56 0.29 -10.55
CA GLY A 115 29.72 -0.29 -11.23
C GLY A 115 31.09 0.14 -10.69
N GLY A 116 31.15 0.66 -9.46
CA GLY A 116 32.38 1.16 -8.85
C GLY A 116 32.19 1.72 -7.44
N PRO A 117 33.27 2.20 -6.78
CA PRO A 117 33.18 2.88 -5.49
C PRO A 117 32.24 4.09 -5.53
N ILE A 118 31.59 4.42 -4.41
CA ILE A 118 30.64 5.55 -4.33
C ILE A 118 31.28 6.88 -4.80
N GLU A 119 32.56 7.07 -4.52
CA GLU A 119 33.33 8.26 -4.89
C GLU A 119 33.47 8.45 -6.41
N THR A 120 33.19 7.41 -7.23
CA THR A 120 33.24 7.53 -8.70
C THR A 120 31.99 8.17 -9.30
N SER A 121 30.88 8.23 -8.56
CA SER A 121 29.61 8.77 -9.05
C SER A 121 29.11 9.95 -8.20
N PHE A 122 29.55 10.06 -6.95
CA PHE A 122 29.09 11.06 -6.00
C PHE A 122 30.24 11.92 -5.47
N SER A 123 30.02 13.23 -5.44
CA SER A 123 30.92 14.20 -4.79
C SER A 123 30.70 14.24 -3.28
N HIS A 124 29.49 13.87 -2.83
CA HIS A 124 29.11 13.72 -1.44
C HIS A 124 28.06 12.62 -1.31
N PHE A 125 28.16 11.79 -0.28
CA PHE A 125 27.18 10.76 0.04
C PHE A 125 26.95 10.73 1.55
N ASP A 126 25.70 10.87 1.98
CA ASP A 126 25.34 10.81 3.39
C ASP A 126 25.19 9.35 3.84
N THR A 127 26.06 8.93 4.76
CA THR A 127 26.02 7.58 5.32
C THR A 127 24.84 7.38 6.27
N GLU A 128 24.26 8.46 6.80
CA GLU A 128 23.02 8.41 7.56
C GLU A 128 21.83 8.26 6.59
N ALA A 129 20.94 7.33 6.90
CA ALA A 129 19.76 7.12 6.08
C ALA A 129 18.76 8.27 6.30
N LEU A 130 18.33 8.90 5.20
CA LEU A 130 17.29 9.92 5.22
C LEU A 130 15.93 9.31 5.59
N ALA A 131 15.64 8.12 5.07
CA ALA A 131 14.41 7.39 5.35
C ALA A 131 14.64 5.88 5.23
N ALA A 132 13.83 5.10 5.93
CA ALA A 132 13.85 3.65 5.85
C ALA A 132 12.42 3.09 5.88
N GLY A 133 12.11 2.23 4.91
CA GLY A 133 10.89 1.43 4.87
C GLY A 133 11.19 -0.08 4.92
N SER A 134 10.13 -0.88 4.82
CA SER A 134 10.22 -2.35 4.81
C SER A 134 11.05 -2.93 3.67
N ILE A 135 11.01 -2.33 2.47
CA ILE A 135 11.68 -2.86 1.27
C ILE A 135 12.99 -2.14 0.97
N ALA A 136 13.04 -0.83 1.17
CA ALA A 136 14.18 -0.01 0.79
C ALA A 136 14.52 1.02 1.87
N GLN A 137 15.74 1.55 1.79
CA GLN A 137 16.16 2.73 2.53
C GLN A 137 16.73 3.77 1.57
N ALA A 138 16.61 5.04 1.92
CA ALA A 138 17.01 6.17 1.11
C ALA A 138 18.12 6.96 1.79
N HIS A 139 19.10 7.39 0.99
CA HIS A 139 20.22 8.23 1.40
C HIS A 139 20.24 9.52 0.57
N ALA A 140 20.68 10.61 1.18
CA ALA A 140 20.95 11.84 0.43
C ALA A 140 22.36 11.78 -0.17
N ALA A 141 22.53 12.28 -1.39
CA ALA A 141 23.83 12.39 -2.03
C ALA A 141 23.86 13.55 -3.02
N THR A 142 25.06 13.89 -3.49
CA THR A 142 25.29 14.86 -4.56
C THR A 142 26.16 14.19 -5.61
N LEU A 143 25.71 14.21 -6.87
CA LEU A 143 26.47 13.66 -8.00
C LEU A 143 27.74 14.48 -8.27
N LEU A 144 28.66 13.95 -9.07
CA LEU A 144 29.88 14.68 -9.46
C LEU A 144 29.60 15.96 -10.28
N ASP A 145 28.45 16.03 -10.95
CA ASP A 145 28.01 17.22 -11.68
C ASP A 145 27.31 18.27 -10.79
N GLY A 146 27.22 18.00 -9.49
CA GLY A 146 26.64 18.90 -8.49
C GLY A 146 25.12 18.77 -8.29
N ARG A 147 24.43 17.89 -9.01
CA ARG A 147 23.00 17.65 -8.77
C ARG A 147 22.77 16.92 -7.44
N ASP A 148 21.84 17.42 -6.64
CA ASP A 148 21.39 16.75 -5.43
C ASP A 148 20.39 15.63 -5.75
N VAL A 149 20.64 14.46 -5.17
CA VAL A 149 19.88 13.25 -5.44
C VAL A 149 19.52 12.50 -4.16
N ILE A 150 18.49 11.67 -4.27
CA ILE A 150 18.16 10.63 -3.32
C ILE A 150 18.56 9.30 -3.94
N VAL A 151 19.33 8.51 -3.20
CA VAL A 151 19.71 7.14 -3.59
C VAL A 151 18.85 6.19 -2.77
N LYS A 152 17.89 5.52 -3.40
CA LYS A 152 17.02 4.51 -2.78
C LYS A 152 17.59 3.14 -3.07
N ILE A 153 17.79 2.34 -2.03
CA ILE A 153 18.40 1.01 -2.13
C ILE A 153 17.51 -0.01 -1.45
N ARG A 154 17.25 -1.09 -2.17
CA ARG A 154 16.52 -2.25 -1.65
C ARG A 154 17.35 -2.95 -0.58
N ARG A 155 16.72 -3.28 0.54
CA ARG A 155 17.35 -3.96 1.67
C ARG A 155 17.93 -5.33 1.25
N PRO A 156 19.17 -5.67 1.66
CA PRO A 156 19.76 -6.98 1.39
C PRO A 156 18.87 -8.12 1.92
N GLY A 157 18.69 -9.15 1.10
CA GLY A 157 17.99 -10.38 1.50
C GLY A 157 16.47 -10.26 1.64
N ILE A 158 15.87 -9.08 1.40
CA ILE A 158 14.43 -8.87 1.59
C ILE A 158 13.57 -9.76 0.71
N GLU A 159 14.00 -10.07 -0.52
CA GLU A 159 13.29 -10.98 -1.45
C GLU A 159 13.00 -12.33 -0.81
N ARG A 160 13.99 -12.91 -0.12
CA ARG A 160 13.86 -14.22 0.54
C ARG A 160 12.92 -14.18 1.73
N ILE A 161 12.95 -13.08 2.49
CA ILE A 161 12.07 -12.85 3.64
C ILE A 161 10.63 -12.72 3.14
N VAL A 162 10.41 -11.88 2.12
CA VAL A 162 9.10 -11.64 1.52
C VAL A 162 8.50 -12.92 0.95
N ASP A 163 9.29 -13.67 0.19
CA ASP A 163 8.86 -14.92 -0.43
C ASP A 163 8.48 -16.00 0.60
N ALA A 164 9.28 -16.15 1.67
CA ALA A 164 8.97 -17.07 2.77
C ALA A 164 7.70 -16.67 3.54
N ASP A 165 7.56 -15.39 3.88
CA ASP A 165 6.40 -14.89 4.62
C ASP A 165 5.11 -14.97 3.79
N LEU A 166 5.16 -14.64 2.49
CA LEU A 166 4.01 -14.77 1.60
C LEU A 166 3.54 -16.21 1.42
N ARG A 167 4.47 -17.17 1.22
CA ARG A 167 4.11 -18.61 1.12
C ARG A 167 3.32 -19.07 2.34
N LEU A 168 3.81 -18.68 3.51
CA LEU A 168 3.23 -18.99 4.79
C LEU A 168 1.86 -18.32 4.97
N LEU A 169 1.76 -17.00 4.79
CA LEU A 169 0.50 -16.25 4.95
C LEU A 169 -0.58 -16.82 4.04
N ARG A 170 -0.24 -17.16 2.80
CA ARG A 170 -1.16 -17.79 1.84
C ARG A 170 -1.58 -19.19 2.29
N ARG A 171 -0.66 -19.98 2.85
CA ARG A 171 -1.01 -21.29 3.43
C ARG A 171 -2.01 -21.13 4.58
N LEU A 172 -1.81 -20.16 5.47
CA LEU A 172 -2.72 -19.85 6.56
C LEU A 172 -4.09 -19.39 6.05
N ALA A 173 -4.11 -18.47 5.09
CA ALA A 173 -5.33 -17.96 4.47
C ALA A 173 -6.16 -19.07 3.82
N ARG A 174 -5.54 -19.95 3.02
CA ARG A 174 -6.23 -21.11 2.41
C ARG A 174 -6.81 -22.06 3.44
N VAL A 175 -6.15 -22.24 4.58
CA VAL A 175 -6.69 -23.10 5.65
C VAL A 175 -7.85 -22.39 6.36
N ALA A 176 -7.72 -21.08 6.62
CA ALA A 176 -8.77 -20.26 7.20
C ALA A 176 -10.04 -20.29 6.33
N GLU A 177 -9.90 -20.05 5.02
CA GLU A 177 -11.00 -20.12 4.04
C GLU A 177 -11.72 -21.47 4.07
N ARG A 178 -10.98 -22.58 4.17
CA ARG A 178 -11.59 -23.92 4.20
C ARG A 178 -12.29 -24.25 5.52
N ARG A 179 -11.93 -23.60 6.62
CA ARG A 179 -12.35 -24.00 7.98
C ARG A 179 -13.20 -22.99 8.72
N ILE A 180 -13.25 -21.75 8.25
CA ILE A 180 -13.94 -20.64 8.91
C ILE A 180 -14.83 -19.97 7.85
N PRO A 181 -16.13 -20.34 7.77
CA PRO A 181 -17.06 -19.83 6.77
C PRO A 181 -17.14 -18.30 6.72
N GLU A 182 -16.99 -17.63 7.86
CA GLU A 182 -16.99 -16.18 7.99
C GLU A 182 -15.79 -15.55 7.27
N ILE A 183 -14.61 -16.19 7.34
CA ILE A 183 -13.39 -15.73 6.67
C ILE A 183 -13.39 -16.11 5.18
N ALA A 184 -14.02 -17.22 4.82
CA ALA A 184 -14.10 -17.68 3.43
C ALA A 184 -14.68 -16.62 2.50
N ARG A 185 -15.63 -15.82 3.00
CA ARG A 185 -16.25 -14.70 2.28
C ARG A 185 -15.27 -13.58 1.92
N LEU A 186 -14.25 -13.38 2.74
CA LEU A 186 -13.22 -12.34 2.55
C LEU A 186 -12.18 -12.72 1.48
N LYS A 187 -12.17 -13.98 1.04
CA LYS A 187 -11.18 -14.54 0.08
C LYS A 187 -9.72 -14.12 0.37
N PRO A 188 -9.21 -14.30 1.60
CA PRO A 188 -7.88 -13.82 1.98
C PRO A 188 -6.71 -14.38 1.15
N ASP A 189 -6.78 -15.57 0.54
CA ASP A 189 -5.73 -16.04 -0.38
C ASP A 189 -5.72 -15.23 -1.68
N GLU A 190 -6.88 -14.79 -2.14
CA GLU A 190 -6.99 -13.89 -3.30
C GLU A 190 -6.43 -12.50 -2.98
N LEU A 191 -6.79 -11.95 -1.81
CA LEU A 191 -6.21 -10.69 -1.33
C LEU A 191 -4.68 -10.78 -1.20
N LEU A 192 -4.17 -11.88 -0.61
CA LEU A 192 -2.73 -12.12 -0.50
C LEU A 192 -2.05 -12.33 -1.85
N ARG A 193 -2.73 -12.90 -2.85
CA ARG A 193 -2.20 -13.03 -4.21
C ARG A 193 -2.02 -11.64 -4.84
N HIS A 194 -3.03 -10.77 -4.75
CA HIS A 194 -2.93 -9.40 -5.25
C HIS A 194 -1.88 -8.58 -4.50
N PHE A 195 -1.80 -8.76 -3.17
CA PHE A 195 -0.76 -8.17 -2.36
C PHE A 195 0.65 -8.63 -2.78
N ALA A 196 0.84 -9.93 -3.03
CA ALA A 196 2.11 -10.48 -3.50
C ALA A 196 2.52 -9.88 -4.86
N GLU A 197 1.59 -9.72 -5.79
CA GLU A 197 1.82 -9.06 -7.08
C GLU A 197 2.24 -7.59 -6.90
N SER A 198 1.61 -6.88 -5.96
CA SER A 198 1.95 -5.49 -5.64
C SER A 198 3.35 -5.38 -5.02
N LEU A 199 3.65 -6.19 -4.00
CA LEU A 199 4.98 -6.28 -3.39
C LEU A 199 6.07 -6.62 -4.39
N ALA A 200 5.80 -7.54 -5.32
CA ALA A 200 6.76 -7.91 -6.35
C ALA A 200 7.12 -6.73 -7.27
N ARG A 201 6.15 -5.87 -7.59
CA ARG A 201 6.40 -4.62 -8.34
C ARG A 201 7.23 -3.64 -7.53
N GLU A 202 6.92 -3.48 -6.25
CA GLU A 202 7.63 -2.56 -5.35
C GLU A 202 9.08 -3.00 -5.05
N MET A 203 9.37 -4.30 -5.11
CA MET A 203 10.74 -4.82 -5.02
C MET A 203 11.60 -4.47 -6.25
N ASP A 204 11.01 -3.96 -7.33
CA ASP A 204 11.72 -3.48 -8.51
C ASP A 204 11.76 -1.95 -8.52
N LEU A 205 12.85 -1.37 -8.02
CA LEU A 205 13.00 0.08 -7.94
C LEU A 205 13.05 0.77 -9.32
N SER A 206 13.28 0.02 -10.41
CA SER A 206 13.17 0.56 -11.76
C SER A 206 11.71 0.68 -12.22
N ALA A 207 10.80 -0.13 -11.67
CA ALA A 207 9.37 -0.01 -11.94
C ALA A 207 8.81 1.30 -11.35
N GLU A 208 9.23 1.65 -10.13
CA GLU A 208 8.93 2.95 -9.51
C GLU A 208 9.42 4.13 -10.38
N ALA A 209 10.65 4.07 -10.88
CA ALA A 209 11.20 5.10 -11.76
C ALA A 209 10.37 5.27 -13.05
N ARG A 210 9.98 4.14 -13.69
CA ARG A 210 9.14 4.18 -14.91
C ARG A 210 7.76 4.75 -14.62
N ALA A 211 7.19 4.42 -13.46
CA ALA A 211 5.91 4.95 -13.02
C ALA A 211 5.97 6.46 -12.78
N SER A 212 7.02 6.94 -12.10
CA SER A 212 7.23 8.38 -11.86
C SER A 212 7.35 9.17 -13.15
N ASP A 213 8.11 8.67 -14.13
CA ASP A 213 8.25 9.30 -15.45
C ASP A 213 6.91 9.29 -16.20
N ALA A 214 6.26 8.12 -16.30
CA ALA A 214 5.01 7.97 -17.07
C ALA A 214 3.86 8.81 -16.49
N ILE A 215 3.69 8.80 -15.17
CA ILE A 215 2.68 9.61 -14.48
C ILE A 215 3.08 11.09 -14.53
N GLY A 216 4.37 11.40 -14.35
CA GLY A 216 4.90 12.76 -14.42
C GLY A 216 4.54 13.47 -15.71
N GLU A 217 4.55 12.78 -16.86
CA GLU A 217 4.12 13.35 -18.14
C GLU A 217 2.67 13.88 -18.11
N TYR A 218 1.75 13.18 -17.42
CA TYR A 218 0.36 13.60 -17.31
C TYR A 218 0.16 14.79 -16.37
N LEU A 219 1.09 14.94 -15.42
CA LEU A 219 1.02 15.90 -14.33
C LEU A 219 1.66 17.25 -14.66
N LYS A 220 2.53 17.30 -15.67
CA LYS A 220 3.13 18.54 -16.19
C LYS A 220 2.10 19.61 -16.50
N ASP A 221 0.97 19.24 -17.10
CA ASP A 221 -0.12 20.16 -17.47
C ASP A 221 -0.77 20.85 -16.25
N PHE A 222 -0.63 20.27 -15.06
CA PHE A 222 -1.17 20.78 -13.80
C PHE A 222 -0.12 21.52 -12.97
N GLY A 223 1.13 21.60 -13.45
CA GLY A 223 2.25 22.14 -12.67
C GLY A 223 2.63 21.26 -11.47
N VAL A 224 2.28 19.97 -11.50
CA VAL A 224 2.69 19.01 -10.46
C VAL A 224 3.97 18.30 -10.92
N ARG A 225 5.01 18.34 -10.10
CA ARG A 225 6.34 17.80 -10.39
C ARG A 225 6.49 16.39 -9.83
N THR A 226 7.22 15.55 -10.56
CA THR A 226 7.76 14.28 -10.08
C THR A 226 9.29 14.31 -10.14
N ALA A 227 9.95 13.42 -9.40
CA ALA A 227 11.41 13.34 -9.42
C ALA A 227 11.89 12.77 -10.77
N ARG A 228 12.95 13.36 -11.33
CA ARG A 228 13.67 12.78 -12.48
C ARG A 228 14.64 11.72 -12.02
N PHE A 229 14.77 10.65 -12.78
CA PHE A 229 15.66 9.53 -12.45
C PHE A 229 16.93 9.54 -13.29
N ASP A 230 18.05 9.14 -12.68
CA ASP A 230 19.28 8.86 -13.40
C ASP A 230 19.26 7.41 -13.89
N TRP A 231 18.84 7.22 -15.14
CA TRP A 231 18.63 5.89 -15.72
C TRP A 231 19.92 5.10 -15.95
N GLU A 232 21.08 5.75 -16.03
CA GLU A 232 22.37 5.07 -16.19
C GLU A 232 22.81 4.39 -14.89
N LEU A 233 22.46 4.99 -13.75
CA LEU A 233 22.82 4.52 -12.41
C LEU A 233 21.65 3.85 -11.67
N SER A 234 20.47 3.78 -12.29
CA SER A 234 19.27 3.16 -11.72
C SER A 234 18.99 1.78 -12.31
N GLY A 235 18.45 0.89 -11.48
CA GLY A 235 18.09 -0.46 -11.85
C GLY A 235 17.10 -1.07 -10.84
N ARG A 236 17.03 -2.41 -10.82
CA ARG A 236 16.02 -3.10 -10.00
C ARG A 236 16.28 -2.98 -8.49
N ARG A 237 17.55 -2.83 -8.08
CA ARG A 237 17.98 -2.81 -6.67
C ARG A 237 18.25 -1.42 -6.11
N VAL A 238 18.61 -0.48 -6.96
CA VAL A 238 18.98 0.89 -6.61
C VAL A 238 18.32 1.82 -7.61
N ASN A 239 17.70 2.90 -7.15
CA ASN A 239 17.36 4.02 -8.02
C ASN A 239 17.98 5.31 -7.47
N ILE A 240 18.35 6.20 -8.40
CA ILE A 240 18.89 7.52 -8.11
C ILE A 240 17.91 8.52 -8.71
N GLN A 241 17.37 9.39 -7.87
CA GLN A 241 16.32 10.33 -8.25
C GLN A 241 16.64 11.74 -7.78
N GLU A 242 16.17 12.73 -8.52
CA GLU A 242 16.26 14.15 -8.17
C GLU A 242 15.71 14.38 -6.77
N ARG A 243 16.47 15.09 -5.95
CA ARG A 243 16.00 15.54 -4.64
C ARG A 243 15.05 16.72 -4.83
N LEU A 244 13.75 16.48 -4.69
CA LEU A 244 12.76 17.56 -4.63
C LEU A 244 12.94 18.34 -3.32
N ARG A 245 13.04 19.67 -3.42
CA ARG A 245 13.24 20.57 -2.27
C ARG A 245 11.93 21.24 -1.89
N GLY A 246 11.59 21.16 -0.60
CA GLY A 246 10.31 21.59 -0.06
C GLY A 246 10.04 20.97 1.30
N PHE A 247 8.79 20.97 1.71
CA PHE A 247 8.32 20.32 2.94
C PHE A 247 7.07 19.47 2.68
N PRO A 248 6.86 18.38 3.43
CA PRO A 248 5.74 17.48 3.20
C PRO A 248 4.40 18.17 3.50
N ALA A 249 3.36 17.84 2.74
CA ALA A 249 2.03 18.41 2.90
C ALA A 249 1.36 18.04 4.23
N SER A 250 1.86 16.99 4.89
CA SER A 250 1.49 16.61 6.26
C SER A 250 1.98 17.60 7.33
N ASP A 251 2.98 18.44 7.05
CA ASP A 251 3.44 19.48 7.97
C ASP A 251 2.53 20.72 7.88
N LEU A 252 1.37 20.63 8.54
CA LEU A 252 0.37 21.70 8.57
C LEU A 252 0.89 22.97 9.26
N GLU A 253 1.87 22.88 10.16
CA GLU A 253 2.46 24.04 10.81
C GLU A 253 3.39 24.82 9.86
N ALA A 254 4.19 24.11 9.06
CA ALA A 254 4.96 24.73 7.99
C ALA A 254 4.03 25.33 6.92
N ALA A 255 2.98 24.60 6.53
CA ALA A 255 2.01 25.06 5.54
C ALA A 255 1.32 26.37 5.97
N ARG A 256 0.85 26.46 7.21
CA ARG A 256 0.22 27.69 7.76
C ARG A 256 1.17 28.88 7.87
N ARG A 257 2.48 28.63 8.00
CA ARG A 257 3.51 29.68 8.07
C ARG A 257 4.03 30.09 6.69
N SER A 258 3.67 29.36 5.65
CA SER A 258 4.05 29.67 4.27
C SER A 258 3.08 30.67 3.64
N ASP A 259 3.55 31.42 2.64
CA ASP A 259 2.71 32.33 1.83
C ASP A 259 2.03 31.59 0.66
N LEU A 260 1.90 30.26 0.74
CA LEU A 260 1.32 29.43 -0.31
C LEU A 260 -0.21 29.53 -0.30
N ASP A 261 -0.80 29.59 -1.51
CA ASP A 261 -2.25 29.42 -1.66
C ASP A 261 -2.62 27.94 -1.53
N LEU A 262 -2.86 27.52 -0.28
CA LEU A 262 -3.20 26.13 0.05
C LEU A 262 -4.50 25.66 -0.61
N ALA A 263 -5.46 26.56 -0.86
CA ALA A 263 -6.72 26.23 -1.51
C ALA A 263 -6.50 25.95 -3.00
N ALA A 264 -5.70 26.77 -3.68
CA ALA A 264 -5.30 26.53 -5.06
C ALA A 264 -4.50 25.22 -5.18
N LEU A 265 -3.55 24.97 -4.27
CA LEU A 265 -2.76 23.73 -4.26
C LEU A 265 -3.63 22.49 -4.02
N ALA A 266 -4.58 22.54 -3.09
CA ALA A 266 -5.52 21.44 -2.87
C ALA A 266 -6.37 21.16 -4.11
N SER A 267 -6.82 22.20 -4.82
CA SER A 267 -7.55 22.06 -6.08
C SER A 267 -6.69 21.42 -7.17
N THR A 268 -5.43 21.87 -7.33
CA THR A 268 -4.47 21.28 -8.27
C THR A 268 -4.21 19.81 -7.95
N TYR A 269 -4.01 19.47 -6.67
CA TYR A 269 -3.83 18.10 -6.23
C TYR A 269 -5.05 17.23 -6.56
N ALA A 270 -6.27 17.68 -6.24
CA ALA A 270 -7.49 16.95 -6.54
C ALA A 270 -7.64 16.70 -8.05
N GLN A 271 -7.39 17.72 -8.88
CA GLN A 271 -7.42 17.60 -10.33
C GLN A 271 -6.38 16.61 -10.86
N ALA A 272 -5.15 16.65 -10.33
CA ALA A 272 -4.09 15.71 -10.67
C ALA A 272 -4.47 14.26 -10.34
N ILE A 273 -5.01 14.00 -9.14
CA ILE A 273 -5.49 12.66 -8.74
C ILE A 273 -6.59 12.17 -9.69
N LEU A 274 -7.61 12.99 -9.93
CA LEU A 274 -8.73 12.64 -10.82
C LEU A 274 -8.28 12.39 -12.25
N ARG A 275 -7.34 13.21 -12.76
CA ARG A 275 -6.73 13.03 -14.09
C ARG A 275 -6.08 11.65 -14.21
N MET A 276 -5.21 11.30 -13.26
CA MET A 276 -4.52 10.02 -13.25
C MET A 276 -5.49 8.82 -13.25
N ILE A 277 -6.53 8.88 -12.41
CA ILE A 277 -7.50 7.78 -12.23
C ILE A 277 -8.46 7.67 -13.42
N ILE A 278 -9.19 8.75 -13.72
CA ILE A 278 -10.34 8.72 -14.63
C ILE A 278 -9.87 8.79 -16.09
N ILE A 279 -8.92 9.67 -16.41
CA ILE A 279 -8.52 9.92 -17.79
C ILE A 279 -7.39 8.99 -18.21
N ASN A 280 -6.34 8.87 -17.39
CA ASN A 280 -5.16 8.11 -17.74
C ASN A 280 -5.28 6.63 -17.36
N GLY A 281 -6.02 6.30 -16.29
CA GLY A 281 -6.13 4.92 -15.82
C GLY A 281 -4.83 4.37 -15.26
N HIS A 282 -3.83 5.21 -15.02
CA HIS A 282 -2.58 4.83 -14.41
C HIS A 282 -2.25 5.90 -13.39
N PHE A 283 -2.21 5.49 -12.12
CA PHE A 283 -2.28 6.43 -11.00
C PHE A 283 -1.41 5.98 -9.84
N HIS A 284 -0.96 6.95 -9.06
CA HIS A 284 -0.30 6.69 -7.79
C HIS A 284 -1.33 6.14 -6.79
N ALA A 285 -1.15 4.89 -6.38
CA ALA A 285 -2.11 4.15 -5.54
C ALA A 285 -1.89 4.35 -4.04
N ASP A 286 -0.89 5.13 -3.63
CA ASP A 286 -0.61 5.46 -2.24
C ASP A 286 -0.23 6.96 -2.08
N PRO A 287 -1.13 7.89 -2.44
CA PRO A 287 -0.83 9.31 -2.38
C PRO A 287 -0.95 9.86 -0.95
N HIS A 288 -0.40 9.14 0.04
CA HIS A 288 -0.37 9.53 1.44
C HIS A 288 0.24 10.94 1.59
N PRO A 289 -0.19 11.78 2.55
CA PRO A 289 0.33 13.14 2.73
C PRO A 289 1.86 13.26 2.97
N GLY A 290 2.53 12.15 3.26
CA GLY A 290 4.00 12.05 3.32
C GLY A 290 4.69 11.99 1.95
N ASN A 291 3.96 11.60 0.90
CA ASN A 291 4.45 11.50 -0.49
C ASN A 291 4.12 12.75 -1.32
N VAL A 292 3.44 13.72 -0.71
CA VAL A 292 3.07 15.00 -1.31
C VAL A 292 3.91 16.10 -0.68
N PHE A 293 4.55 16.92 -1.50
CA PHE A 293 5.43 18.00 -1.07
C PHE A 293 4.94 19.35 -1.59
N PHE A 294 5.04 20.37 -0.75
CA PHE A 294 5.02 21.76 -1.17
C PHE A 294 6.45 22.16 -1.51
N LEU A 295 6.72 22.44 -2.78
CA LEU A 295 8.06 22.75 -3.28
C LEU A 295 8.41 24.21 -3.04
N GLU A 296 9.70 24.51 -3.01
CA GLU A 296 10.23 25.87 -2.80
C GLU A 296 9.78 26.87 -3.89
N ASP A 297 9.46 26.38 -5.09
CA ASP A 297 8.92 27.17 -6.21
C ASP A 297 7.40 27.42 -6.12
N GLY A 298 6.76 26.96 -5.03
CA GLY A 298 5.33 27.09 -4.79
C GLY A 298 4.46 26.06 -5.52
N THR A 299 5.06 25.06 -6.18
CA THR A 299 4.33 23.98 -6.85
C THR A 299 4.20 22.74 -5.97
N LEU A 300 3.45 21.74 -6.45
CA LEU A 300 3.33 20.44 -5.80
C LEU A 300 4.38 19.47 -6.33
N GLY A 301 4.99 18.71 -5.43
CA GLY A 301 5.82 17.55 -5.74
C GLY A 301 5.14 16.26 -5.31
N LEU A 302 5.18 15.23 -6.15
CA LEU A 302 4.83 13.86 -5.77
C LEU A 302 6.08 12.97 -5.83
N ILE A 303 6.25 12.16 -4.79
CA ILE A 303 7.34 11.17 -4.67
C ILE A 303 6.77 9.78 -4.36
N ASP A 304 7.64 8.77 -4.34
CA ASP A 304 7.33 7.38 -3.98
C ASP A 304 6.24 6.72 -4.82
N PHE A 305 6.57 6.47 -6.09
CA PHE A 305 5.71 5.72 -7.01
C PHE A 305 5.85 4.20 -6.84
N GLY A 306 6.22 3.72 -5.66
CA GLY A 306 6.35 2.29 -5.34
C GLY A 306 5.01 1.54 -5.45
N ALA A 307 3.90 2.24 -5.19
CA ALA A 307 2.54 1.73 -5.37
C ALA A 307 1.82 2.47 -6.51
N VAL A 308 1.59 1.75 -7.61
CA VAL A 308 0.81 2.23 -8.75
C VAL A 308 -0.37 1.30 -9.06
N GLY A 309 -1.49 1.93 -9.39
CA GLY A 309 -2.71 1.27 -9.82
C GLY A 309 -2.93 1.47 -11.32
N THR A 310 -3.64 0.51 -11.92
CA THR A 310 -4.06 0.59 -13.32
C THR A 310 -5.54 0.25 -13.44
N LEU A 311 -6.31 1.10 -14.11
CA LEU A 311 -7.70 0.88 -14.47
C LEU A 311 -7.83 0.67 -15.97
N LEU A 312 -8.49 -0.42 -16.35
CA LEU A 312 -8.83 -0.70 -17.74
C LEU A 312 -9.81 0.34 -18.29
N PRO A 313 -9.82 0.61 -19.61
CA PRO A 313 -10.72 1.60 -20.22
C PRO A 313 -12.18 1.44 -19.83
N ARG A 314 -12.68 0.19 -19.80
CA ARG A 314 -14.04 -0.13 -19.37
C ARG A 314 -14.33 0.34 -17.94
N ARG A 315 -13.43 0.07 -16.99
CA ARG A 315 -13.62 0.47 -15.58
C ARG A 315 -13.62 1.99 -15.42
N ARG A 316 -12.83 2.70 -16.22
CA ARG A 316 -12.83 4.18 -16.24
C ARG A 316 -14.15 4.74 -16.77
N GLU A 317 -14.71 4.13 -17.81
CA GLU A 317 -16.04 4.52 -18.31
C GLU A 317 -17.13 4.29 -17.26
N GLU A 318 -17.08 3.16 -16.56
CA GLU A 318 -18.00 2.86 -15.45
C GLU A 318 -17.85 3.88 -14.31
N LEU A 319 -16.64 4.31 -13.96
CA LEU A 319 -16.40 5.39 -12.99
C LEU A 319 -17.00 6.73 -13.44
N VAL A 320 -16.86 7.09 -14.72
CA VAL A 320 -17.48 8.31 -15.26
C VAL A 320 -19.00 8.22 -15.18
N ARG A 321 -19.59 7.08 -15.55
CA ARG A 321 -21.03 6.85 -15.44
C ARG A 321 -21.50 6.94 -14.00
N LEU A 322 -20.74 6.39 -13.04
CA LEU A 322 -21.04 6.49 -11.61
C LEU A 322 -21.05 7.94 -11.15
N GLY A 323 -20.02 8.71 -11.52
CA GLY A 323 -19.96 10.14 -11.18
C GLY A 323 -21.12 10.94 -11.78
N LEU A 324 -21.50 10.67 -13.03
CA LEU A 324 -22.66 11.31 -13.69
C LEU A 324 -23.99 10.92 -13.04
N ALA A 325 -24.16 9.65 -12.66
CA ALA A 325 -25.34 9.18 -11.95
C ALA A 325 -25.50 9.88 -10.59
N ILE A 326 -24.42 9.96 -9.81
CA ILE A 326 -24.40 10.70 -8.54
C ILE A 326 -24.75 12.19 -8.77
N ALA A 327 -24.11 12.84 -9.73
CA ALA A 327 -24.34 14.26 -10.02
C ALA A 327 -25.75 14.58 -10.55
N SER A 328 -26.44 13.58 -11.10
CA SER A 328 -27.80 13.71 -11.63
C SER A 328 -28.86 13.14 -10.68
N GLU A 329 -28.47 12.75 -9.46
CA GLU A 329 -29.32 12.09 -8.46
C GLU A 329 -29.99 10.81 -8.98
N ASP A 330 -29.39 10.16 -9.98
CA ASP A 330 -29.84 8.89 -10.56
C ASP A 330 -29.38 7.72 -9.69
N THR A 331 -30.12 7.50 -8.60
CA THR A 331 -29.84 6.42 -7.64
C THR A 331 -29.87 5.04 -8.29
N GLY A 332 -30.78 4.80 -9.24
CA GLY A 332 -30.87 3.54 -9.97
C GLY A 332 -29.61 3.26 -10.78
N GLY A 333 -29.09 4.28 -11.48
CA GLY A 333 -27.83 4.20 -12.21
C GLY A 333 -26.62 3.95 -11.30
N VAL A 334 -26.60 4.51 -10.09
CA VAL A 334 -25.56 4.21 -9.09
C VAL A 334 -25.62 2.74 -8.67
N VAL A 335 -26.81 2.24 -8.33
CA VAL A 335 -27.01 0.84 -7.91
C VAL A 335 -26.64 -0.14 -9.03
N ASP A 336 -27.02 0.14 -10.28
CA ASP A 336 -26.66 -0.71 -11.43
C ASP A 336 -25.14 -0.89 -11.56
N ILE A 337 -24.36 0.18 -11.35
CA ILE A 337 -22.90 0.11 -11.45
C ILE A 337 -22.30 -0.65 -10.27
N LEU A 338 -22.78 -0.42 -9.04
CA LEU A 338 -22.32 -1.14 -7.86
C LEU A 338 -22.59 -2.65 -7.96
N MET A 339 -23.78 -3.03 -8.42
CA MET A 339 -24.16 -4.42 -8.68
C MET A 339 -23.26 -5.07 -9.73
N LEU A 340 -23.01 -4.36 -10.84
CA LEU A 340 -22.10 -4.82 -11.89
C LEU A 340 -20.68 -5.06 -11.35
N TRP A 341 -20.20 -4.21 -10.44
CA TRP A 341 -18.88 -4.36 -9.84
C TRP A 341 -18.81 -5.51 -8.84
N ALA A 342 -19.88 -5.73 -8.08
CA ALA A 342 -20.03 -6.82 -7.13
C ALA A 342 -20.26 -8.20 -7.80
N GLY A 343 -20.50 -8.23 -9.11
CA GLY A 343 -20.78 -9.47 -9.86
C GLY A 343 -22.21 -9.95 -9.72
N ASP A 344 -23.16 -9.01 -9.65
CA ASP A 344 -24.61 -9.23 -9.56
C ASP A 344 -25.02 -10.18 -8.41
N PRO A 345 -24.73 -9.83 -7.15
CA PRO A 345 -25.12 -10.65 -6.02
C PRO A 345 -26.66 -10.67 -5.85
N ASP A 346 -27.17 -11.74 -5.25
CA ASP A 346 -28.60 -11.86 -4.93
C ASP A 346 -28.93 -11.00 -3.69
N VAL A 347 -29.32 -9.75 -3.93
CA VAL A 347 -29.62 -8.74 -2.89
C VAL A 347 -30.96 -8.08 -3.14
N ASP A 348 -31.56 -7.55 -2.06
CA ASP A 348 -32.77 -6.75 -2.17
C ASP A 348 -32.44 -5.39 -2.81
N ARG A 349 -32.61 -5.34 -4.13
CA ARG A 349 -32.32 -4.15 -4.94
C ARG A 349 -33.13 -2.93 -4.51
N VAL A 350 -34.40 -3.12 -4.13
CA VAL A 350 -35.26 -2.00 -3.71
C VAL A 350 -34.69 -1.38 -2.43
N ARG A 351 -34.35 -2.22 -1.45
CA ARG A 351 -33.75 -1.75 -0.20
C ARG A 351 -32.37 -1.10 -0.42
N LEU A 352 -31.59 -1.59 -1.39
CA LEU A 352 -30.32 -0.98 -1.78
C LEU A 352 -30.52 0.41 -2.42
N GLU A 353 -31.49 0.54 -3.32
CA GLU A 353 -31.87 1.82 -3.91
C GLU A 353 -32.34 2.81 -2.85
N GLU A 354 -33.16 2.39 -1.88
CA GLU A 354 -33.59 3.23 -0.74
C GLU A 354 -32.40 3.71 0.10
N ALA A 355 -31.50 2.80 0.50
CA ALA A 355 -30.31 3.15 1.28
C ALA A 355 -29.36 4.10 0.52
N MET A 356 -29.21 3.91 -0.79
CA MET A 356 -28.41 4.79 -1.63
C MET A 356 -29.06 6.17 -1.85
N ALA A 357 -30.39 6.23 -1.96
CA ALA A 357 -31.11 7.50 -2.07
C ALA A 357 -30.96 8.33 -0.79
N GLU A 358 -31.10 7.70 0.39
CA GLU A 358 -30.86 8.37 1.68
C GLU A 358 -29.44 8.92 1.79
N LEU A 359 -28.45 8.16 1.29
CA LEU A 359 -27.07 8.61 1.27
C LEU A 359 -26.90 9.83 0.36
N ILE A 360 -27.40 9.79 -0.89
CA ILE A 360 -27.24 10.88 -1.86
C ILE A 360 -27.95 12.16 -1.37
N ASP A 361 -29.20 12.06 -0.92
CA ASP A 361 -30.02 13.21 -0.47
C ASP A 361 -29.34 13.97 0.69
N ARG A 362 -28.68 13.24 1.60
CA ARG A 362 -27.95 13.82 2.72
C ARG A 362 -26.81 14.76 2.30
N PHE A 363 -26.33 14.66 1.05
CA PHE A 363 -25.20 15.46 0.55
C PHE A 363 -25.54 16.38 -0.62
N SER A 364 -26.66 16.17 -1.33
CA SER A 364 -27.06 16.96 -2.49
C SER A 364 -27.19 18.48 -2.24
N ASN A 365 -27.27 18.94 -0.98
CA ASN A 365 -27.52 20.35 -0.64
C ASN A 365 -26.67 20.89 0.53
N VAL A 366 -25.52 20.29 0.82
CA VAL A 366 -24.67 20.71 1.96
C VAL A 366 -23.42 21.45 1.46
N LEU A 367 -23.05 22.56 2.12
CA LEU A 367 -21.80 23.26 1.85
C LEU A 367 -20.61 22.35 2.21
N LEU A 368 -19.55 22.38 1.38
CA LEU A 368 -18.40 21.47 1.53
C LEU A 368 -17.73 21.52 2.91
N ASP A 369 -17.80 22.66 3.61
CA ASP A 369 -17.25 22.89 4.95
C ASP A 369 -18.07 22.24 6.08
N GLN A 370 -19.30 21.80 5.79
CA GLN A 370 -20.21 21.13 6.71
C GLN A 370 -20.31 19.62 6.44
N ILE A 371 -19.62 19.12 5.42
CA ILE A 371 -19.59 17.71 5.06
C ILE A 371 -18.51 17.02 5.89
N ASP A 372 -18.93 16.12 6.79
CA ASP A 372 -18.01 15.16 7.37
C ASP A 372 -17.77 14.01 6.38
N LEU A 373 -16.62 14.05 5.70
CA LEU A 373 -16.21 13.00 4.77
C LEU A 373 -16.07 11.63 5.46
N ALA A 374 -15.69 11.60 6.75
CA ALA A 374 -15.57 10.35 7.48
C ALA A 374 -16.95 9.68 7.65
N ASP A 375 -17.99 10.47 7.94
CA ASP A 375 -19.37 10.00 8.01
C ASP A 375 -19.84 9.45 6.66
N ILE A 376 -19.54 10.13 5.55
CA ILE A 376 -19.83 9.62 4.19
C ILE A 376 -19.20 8.26 3.98
N PHE A 377 -17.89 8.15 4.18
CA PHE A 377 -17.17 6.91 3.93
C PHE A 377 -17.69 5.78 4.82
N GLN A 378 -17.99 6.05 6.09
CA GLN A 378 -18.58 5.06 6.99
C GLN A 378 -19.93 4.55 6.48
N MET A 379 -20.81 5.44 6.00
CA MET A 379 -22.11 5.02 5.46
C MET A 379 -21.96 4.23 4.16
N VAL A 380 -21.11 4.69 3.22
CA VAL A 380 -20.81 3.95 1.98
C VAL A 380 -20.29 2.56 2.29
N PHE A 381 -19.29 2.43 3.18
CA PHE A 381 -18.73 1.14 3.55
C PHE A 381 -19.71 0.25 4.30
N ALA A 382 -20.60 0.82 5.12
CA ALA A 382 -21.68 0.08 5.75
C ALA A 382 -22.64 -0.51 4.70
N ILE A 383 -23.07 0.28 3.71
CA ILE A 383 -23.92 -0.20 2.61
C ILE A 383 -23.21 -1.31 1.83
N LEU A 384 -21.94 -1.11 1.44
CA LEU A 384 -21.18 -2.14 0.72
C LEU A 384 -21.08 -3.45 1.50
N ARG A 385 -20.92 -3.39 2.82
CA ARG A 385 -20.84 -4.57 3.69
C ARG A 385 -22.20 -5.25 3.87
N ASP A 386 -23.25 -4.48 4.18
CA ASP A 386 -24.59 -4.96 4.49
C ASP A 386 -25.27 -5.60 3.27
N PHE A 387 -24.98 -5.08 2.08
CA PHE A 387 -25.45 -5.61 0.80
C PHE A 387 -24.41 -6.50 0.09
N HIS A 388 -23.29 -6.83 0.73
CA HIS A 388 -22.28 -7.75 0.18
C HIS A 388 -21.76 -7.37 -1.22
N LEU A 389 -21.48 -6.07 -1.40
CA LEU A 389 -21.01 -5.47 -2.66
C LEU A 389 -19.47 -5.29 -2.72
N ALA A 390 -18.75 -5.73 -1.69
CA ALA A 390 -17.32 -5.46 -1.43
C ALA A 390 -16.32 -6.52 -1.97
#